data_AF-A0A7J2PX04-F1
#
_entry.id   AF-A0A7J2PX04-F1
#
_cell.length_a   1.000
_cell.length_b   1.000
_cell.length_c   1.000
_cell.angle_alpha   90.00
_cell.angle_beta   90.00
_cell.angle_gamma   90.00
#
_symmetry.space_group_name_H-M   'P 1'
#
loop_
_entity.id
_entity.type
_entity.pdbx_description
1 polymer ?
#
loop_
_entity_poly.entity_id
_entity_poly.type
_entity_poly.pdbx_seq_one_letter_code
_entity_poly.pdbx_strand_id
1 'polypeptide(L)'
;MRVVPKFMEWGIINAENFTDIYEIPIKRWDPLSTVKITSEDFGYRKDHPSYYGHYSYISPIRGTRPKGFKDTEQEKQFNDCSKKLVGKYKDVFTSITEGKLVYNDWGTPIGDGYTMIISQDEVKQDNPFSEKSHRIERIPDTCKALTLINRYPSMCRIIDDSINKYIIENLPSQLRLSRGINLVTIS
;
A
#
# COMPACT_ATOMS: atom_id res chain seq x y z
N MET A 1 1.07 -12.50 22.88
CA MET A 1 1.53 -13.11 21.61
C MET A 1 1.89 -11.98 20.65
N ARG A 2 3.11 -11.98 20.09
CA ARG A 2 3.45 -11.05 19.00
C ARG A 2 2.76 -11.57 17.74
N VAL A 3 1.91 -10.75 17.13
CA VAL A 3 1.32 -11.06 15.81
C VAL A 3 2.37 -10.68 14.78
N VAL A 4 2.93 -11.68 14.11
CA VAL A 4 3.87 -11.46 13.01
C VAL A 4 3.05 -11.04 11.78
N PRO A 5 3.38 -9.90 11.13
CA PRO A 5 2.68 -9.47 9.94
C PRO A 5 2.88 -10.48 8.81
N LYS A 6 1.84 -10.75 8.01
CA LYS A 6 2.02 -11.54 6.79
C LYS A 6 2.96 -10.79 5.84
N PHE A 7 3.56 -11.53 4.91
CA PHE A 7 4.48 -10.96 3.93
C PHE A 7 3.89 -9.70 3.29
N MET A 8 4.66 -8.60 3.34
CA MET A 8 4.32 -7.30 2.74
C MET A 8 3.07 -6.59 3.29
N GLU A 9 2.38 -7.12 4.31
CA GLU A 9 1.34 -6.36 5.01
C GLU A 9 1.95 -5.12 5.67
N TRP A 10 1.30 -3.97 5.50
CA TRP A 10 1.79 -2.65 5.95
C TRP A 10 3.19 -2.28 5.39
N GLY A 11 3.65 -2.99 4.35
CA GLY A 11 4.93 -2.78 3.69
C GLY A 11 6.12 -3.29 4.50
N ILE A 12 5.95 -4.33 5.31
CA ILE A 12 7.02 -4.89 6.15
C ILE A 12 7.53 -6.20 5.56
N ILE A 13 8.85 -6.29 5.37
CA ILE A 13 9.56 -7.51 5.00
C ILE A 13 10.56 -7.83 6.12
N ASN A 14 10.44 -9.00 6.72
CA ASN A 14 11.33 -9.44 7.79
C ASN A 14 11.76 -10.89 7.58
N ALA A 15 12.71 -11.37 8.40
CA ALA A 15 13.28 -12.71 8.27
C ALA A 15 12.24 -13.83 8.45
N GLU A 16 11.12 -13.54 9.12
CA GLU A 16 10.06 -14.50 9.38
C GLU A 16 9.04 -14.60 8.24
N ASN A 17 8.85 -13.53 7.46
CA ASN A 17 7.84 -13.45 6.41
C ASN A 17 8.40 -13.46 4.98
N PHE A 18 9.71 -13.22 4.81
CA PHE A 18 10.37 -13.21 3.52
C PHE A 18 10.51 -14.63 2.94
N THR A 19 10.06 -14.81 1.71
CA THR A 19 10.07 -16.08 0.97
C THR A 19 11.07 -16.05 -0.17
N ASP A 20 10.85 -15.18 -1.15
CA ASP A 20 11.57 -15.15 -2.41
C ASP A 20 11.79 -13.72 -2.94
N ILE A 21 12.87 -13.52 -3.69
CA ILE A 21 13.23 -12.25 -4.34
C ILE A 21 12.24 -11.85 -5.43
N TYR A 22 11.56 -12.82 -6.07
CA TYR A 22 10.63 -12.52 -7.16
C TYR A 22 9.27 -12.03 -6.65
N GLU A 23 8.99 -12.22 -5.36
CA GLU A 23 7.74 -11.78 -4.72
C GLU A 23 7.85 -10.39 -4.08
N ILE A 24 9.02 -9.73 -4.15
CA ILE A 24 9.19 -8.40 -3.54
C ILE A 24 8.54 -7.29 -4.40
N PRO A 25 8.14 -6.16 -3.80
CA PRO A 25 7.65 -5.02 -4.56
C PRO A 25 8.80 -4.40 -5.37
N ILE A 26 8.59 -4.26 -6.68
CA ILE A 26 9.60 -3.73 -7.60
C ILE A 26 9.06 -2.52 -8.37
N LYS A 27 9.98 -1.63 -8.73
CA LYS A 27 9.76 -0.60 -9.74
C LYS A 27 10.55 -0.97 -10.98
N ARG A 28 9.88 -0.96 -12.13
CA ARG A 28 10.44 -1.29 -13.44
C ARG A 28 10.22 -0.12 -14.39
N TRP A 29 11.24 0.27 -15.14
CA TRP A 29 11.09 1.27 -16.20
C TRP A 29 10.21 0.71 -17.31
N ASP A 30 9.19 1.47 -17.75
CA ASP A 30 8.31 1.06 -18.83
C ASP A 30 8.90 1.47 -20.19
N PRO A 31 9.40 0.50 -20.99
CA PRO A 31 10.01 0.78 -22.28
C PRO A 31 9.02 1.38 -23.29
N LEU A 32 7.72 1.10 -23.16
CA LEU A 32 6.70 1.59 -24.08
C LEU A 32 6.39 3.07 -23.87
N SER A 33 6.56 3.56 -22.64
CA SER A 33 6.41 4.99 -22.31
C SER A 33 7.68 5.81 -22.56
N THR A 34 8.74 5.19 -23.08
CA THR A 34 10.05 5.83 -23.19
C THR A 34 10.14 6.71 -24.42
N VAL A 35 10.35 8.00 -24.20
CA VAL A 35 10.62 9.00 -25.22
C VAL A 35 12.07 9.45 -25.11
N LYS A 36 12.81 9.38 -26.22
CA LYS A 36 14.16 9.91 -26.30
C LYS A 36 14.09 11.44 -26.44
N ILE A 37 14.76 12.15 -25.55
CA ILE A 37 14.90 13.60 -25.57
C ILE A 37 16.33 13.93 -26.01
N THR A 38 16.45 14.78 -27.02
CA THR A 38 17.70 15.41 -27.43
C THR A 38 17.64 16.87 -27.06
N SER A 39 18.54 17.32 -26.18
CA SER A 39 18.73 18.73 -25.89
C SER A 39 19.78 19.29 -26.85
N GLU A 40 19.35 20.12 -27.80
CA GLU A 40 20.27 20.97 -28.55
C GLU A 40 20.66 22.16 -27.65
N ASP A 41 21.68 21.99 -26.82
CA ASP A 41 22.24 23.11 -26.06
C ASP A 41 22.94 24.05 -27.06
N PHE A 42 22.46 25.30 -27.14
CA PHE A 42 23.02 26.34 -28.00
C PHE A 42 24.52 26.52 -27.71
N GLY A 43 25.36 25.97 -28.59
CA GLY A 43 26.79 26.29 -28.70
C GLY A 43 27.71 25.54 -27.74
N TYR A 44 27.93 24.23 -27.99
CA TYR A 44 28.96 23.37 -27.39
C TYR A 44 28.52 22.52 -26.18
N ARG A 45 27.92 21.36 -26.45
CA ARG A 45 28.25 20.07 -25.81
C ARG A 45 27.57 18.92 -26.56
N LYS A 46 28.22 17.75 -26.56
CA LYS A 46 27.78 16.53 -27.27
C LYS A 46 26.35 16.14 -26.88
N ASP A 47 25.57 15.73 -27.87
CA ASP A 47 24.23 15.15 -27.71
C ASP A 47 24.25 13.98 -26.72
N HIS A 48 23.90 14.24 -25.46
CA HIS A 48 23.63 13.17 -24.50
C HIS A 48 22.18 12.73 -24.70
N PRO A 49 21.93 11.50 -25.17
CA PRO A 49 20.57 11.00 -25.29
C PRO A 49 19.98 10.86 -23.89
N SER A 50 19.02 11.72 -23.57
CA SER A 50 18.22 11.64 -22.36
C SER A 50 16.95 10.86 -22.65
N TYR A 51 16.40 10.19 -21.63
CA TYR A 51 15.17 9.41 -21.78
C TYR A 51 14.14 9.90 -20.76
N TYR A 52 12.95 10.20 -21.25
CA TYR A 52 11.78 10.50 -20.45
C TYR A 52 10.82 9.32 -20.51
N GLY A 53 10.12 9.04 -19.41
CA GLY A 53 9.21 7.91 -19.33
C GLY A 53 8.76 7.67 -17.89
N HIS A 54 8.12 6.54 -17.65
CA HIS A 54 7.51 6.23 -16.37
C HIS A 54 8.04 4.93 -15.77
N TYR A 55 8.02 4.87 -14.43
CA TYR A 55 8.22 3.64 -13.69
C TYR A 55 6.88 3.00 -13.38
N SER A 56 6.77 1.71 -13.65
CA SER A 56 5.65 0.87 -13.26
C SER A 56 5.98 0.19 -11.93
N TYR A 57 5.05 0.32 -10.97
CA TYR A 57 5.13 -0.35 -9.67
C TYR A 57 4.41 -1.69 -9.73
N ILE A 58 5.13 -2.76 -9.40
CA ILE A 58 4.60 -4.11 -9.32
C ILE A 58 4.65 -4.51 -7.84
N SER A 59 3.50 -4.84 -7.28
CA SER A 59 3.38 -5.24 -5.87
C SER A 59 2.68 -6.59 -5.76
N PRO A 60 3.19 -7.50 -4.90
CA PRO A 60 2.63 -8.84 -4.70
C PRO A 60 1.26 -8.79 -4.00
N ILE A 61 1.08 -7.86 -3.06
CA ILE A 61 -0.03 -7.91 -2.09
C ILE A 61 -1.21 -7.03 -2.49
N ARG A 62 -1.03 -6.12 -3.45
CA ARG A 62 -2.09 -5.16 -3.83
C ARG A 62 -3.33 -5.87 -4.40
N GLY A 63 -3.12 -6.99 -5.09
CA GLY A 63 -4.20 -7.81 -5.67
C GLY A 63 -4.99 -8.62 -4.65
N THR A 64 -4.42 -8.89 -3.47
CA THR A 64 -5.07 -9.67 -2.40
C THR A 64 -5.99 -8.84 -1.52
N ARG A 65 -6.06 -7.51 -1.76
CA ARG A 65 -7.00 -6.64 -1.07
C ARG A 65 -8.43 -7.17 -1.23
N PRO A 66 -9.24 -7.23 -0.16
CA PRO A 66 -10.66 -7.57 -0.26
C PRO A 66 -11.34 -6.67 -1.30
N LYS A 67 -11.88 -7.27 -2.36
CA LYS A 67 -12.65 -6.56 -3.39
C LYS A 67 -14.07 -6.39 -2.88
N GLY A 68 -14.55 -5.14 -2.89
CA GLY A 68 -15.85 -4.77 -2.34
C GLY A 68 -17.04 -5.37 -3.08
N PHE A 69 -17.02 -5.31 -4.42
CA PHE A 69 -18.09 -5.82 -5.27
C PHE A 69 -17.54 -6.94 -6.16
N LYS A 70 -18.22 -8.10 -6.16
CA LYS A 70 -17.92 -9.21 -7.08
C LYS A 70 -18.77 -9.16 -8.35
N ASP A 71 -19.99 -8.61 -8.24
CA ASP A 71 -20.95 -8.50 -9.35
C ASP A 71 -21.11 -7.06 -9.82
N THR A 72 -21.10 -6.88 -11.14
CA THR A 72 -21.30 -5.59 -11.83
C THR A 72 -22.68 -5.00 -11.56
N GLU A 73 -23.68 -5.81 -11.23
CA GLU A 73 -25.03 -5.34 -10.89
C GLU A 73 -25.08 -4.68 -9.51
N GLN A 74 -24.34 -5.22 -8.53
CA GLN A 74 -24.23 -4.63 -7.19
C GLN A 74 -23.51 -3.28 -7.24
N GLU A 75 -22.48 -3.18 -8.08
CA GLU A 75 -21.75 -1.93 -8.33
C GLU A 75 -22.65 -0.87 -8.98
N LYS A 76 -23.44 -1.26 -9.99
CA LYS A 76 -24.42 -0.37 -10.63
C LYS A 76 -25.51 0.10 -9.66
N GLN A 77 -26.03 -0.78 -8.82
CA GLN A 77 -27.07 -0.45 -7.82
C GLN A 77 -26.53 0.41 -6.65
N PHE A 78 -25.24 0.28 -6.32
CA PHE A 78 -24.56 1.16 -5.37
C PHE A 78 -24.37 2.57 -5.94
N ASN A 79 -23.94 2.68 -7.21
CA ASN A 79 -23.82 3.95 -7.91
C ASN A 79 -25.17 4.68 -8.07
N ASP A 80 -26.27 3.92 -8.05
CA ASP A 80 -27.65 4.45 -8.04
C ASP A 80 -28.09 4.99 -6.66
N CYS A 81 -27.17 5.05 -5.67
CA CYS A 81 -27.35 5.67 -4.36
C CYS A 81 -28.59 5.20 -3.57
N SER A 82 -29.08 3.98 -3.83
CA SER A 82 -30.22 3.44 -3.09
C SER A 82 -29.84 3.24 -1.61
N LYS A 83 -30.51 3.97 -0.71
CA LYS A 83 -30.19 4.03 0.74
C LYS A 83 -30.04 2.67 1.45
N LYS A 84 -30.66 1.61 0.90
CA LYS A 84 -30.60 0.24 1.46
C LYS A 84 -29.23 -0.43 1.30
N LEU A 85 -28.40 -0.04 0.33
CA LEU A 85 -27.11 -0.68 0.04
C LEU A 85 -25.94 0.02 0.74
N VAL A 86 -25.99 1.35 0.93
CA VAL A 86 -24.95 2.13 1.61
C VAL A 86 -24.70 1.64 3.04
N GLY A 87 -25.77 1.27 3.77
CA GLY A 87 -25.65 0.75 5.14
C GLY A 87 -25.16 -0.69 5.25
N LYS A 88 -25.11 -1.46 4.15
CA LYS A 88 -24.64 -2.86 4.14
C LYS A 88 -23.18 -3.00 3.77
N TYR A 89 -22.62 -2.05 3.02
CA TYR A 89 -21.25 -2.15 2.58
C TYR A 89 -20.28 -1.86 3.73
N LYS A 90 -19.55 -2.89 4.16
CA LYS A 90 -18.50 -2.79 5.17
C LYS A 90 -17.15 -2.80 4.46
N ASP A 91 -16.41 -1.69 4.53
CA ASP A 91 -15.07 -1.62 3.97
C ASP A 91 -14.04 -2.19 4.96
N VAL A 92 -12.85 -2.52 4.45
CA VAL A 92 -11.66 -2.84 5.24
C VAL A 92 -11.39 -1.73 6.27
N PHE A 93 -11.66 -0.47 5.92
CA PHE A 93 -11.50 0.66 6.83
C PHE A 93 -12.53 0.74 7.95
N THR A 94 -13.70 0.10 7.81
CA THR A 94 -14.71 0.04 8.89
C THR A 94 -14.16 -0.69 10.11
N SER A 95 -13.35 -1.74 9.90
CA SER A 95 -12.68 -2.43 11.02
C SER A 95 -11.68 -1.55 11.77
N ILE A 96 -11.11 -0.57 11.07
CA ILE A 96 -10.12 0.37 11.62
C ILE A 96 -10.82 1.47 12.41
N THR A 97 -11.90 2.05 11.87
CA THR A 97 -12.67 3.08 12.58
C THR A 97 -13.34 2.53 13.83
N GLU A 98 -13.86 1.30 13.77
CA GLU A 98 -14.52 0.64 14.90
C GLU A 98 -13.54 0.02 15.92
N GLY A 99 -12.26 -0.17 15.54
CA GLY A 99 -11.23 -0.81 16.38
C GLY A 99 -11.49 -2.31 16.66
N LYS A 100 -12.34 -2.96 15.86
CA LYS A 100 -12.81 -4.34 16.08
C LYS A 100 -12.78 -5.13 14.79
N LEU A 101 -12.74 -6.46 14.94
CA LEU A 101 -12.93 -7.39 13.82
C LEU A 101 -14.34 -7.20 13.24
N VAL A 102 -14.39 -6.86 11.96
CA VAL A 102 -15.64 -6.69 11.21
C VAL A 102 -15.76 -7.84 10.23
N TYR A 103 -16.93 -8.47 10.22
CA TYR A 103 -17.27 -9.58 9.34
C TYR A 103 -18.22 -9.11 8.22
N ASN A 104 -17.99 -9.67 7.03
CA ASN A 104 -18.92 -9.59 5.90
C ASN A 104 -20.20 -10.36 6.21
N ASP A 105 -21.24 -10.14 5.39
CA ASP A 105 -22.51 -10.86 5.45
C ASP A 105 -22.34 -12.39 5.28
N TRP A 106 -21.23 -12.84 4.68
CA TRP A 106 -20.86 -14.25 4.52
C TRP A 106 -20.02 -14.83 5.68
N GLY A 107 -19.82 -14.08 6.76
CA GLY A 107 -19.02 -14.52 7.92
C GLY A 107 -17.51 -14.49 7.72
N THR A 108 -17.01 -13.93 6.61
CA THR A 108 -15.57 -13.75 6.37
C THR A 108 -15.05 -12.48 7.05
N PRO A 109 -13.89 -12.53 7.74
CA PRO A 109 -13.30 -11.34 8.35
C PRO A 109 -12.80 -10.38 7.26
N ILE A 110 -13.27 -9.14 7.29
CA ILE A 110 -12.91 -8.06 6.33
C ILE A 110 -11.62 -7.37 6.77
N GLY A 111 -11.45 -7.25 8.08
CA GLY A 111 -10.28 -6.65 8.70
C GLY A 111 -10.20 -7.05 10.17
N ASP A 112 -9.00 -6.92 10.72
CA ASP A 112 -8.60 -7.37 12.05
C ASP A 112 -8.50 -6.22 13.07
N GLY A 113 -8.75 -4.97 12.65
CA GLY A 113 -8.61 -3.78 13.49
C GLY A 113 -7.16 -3.41 13.80
N TYR A 114 -6.19 -3.96 13.07
CA TYR A 114 -4.78 -3.60 13.17
C TYR A 114 -4.39 -2.64 12.04
N THR A 115 -4.03 -1.42 12.39
CA THR A 115 -3.23 -0.56 11.52
C THR A 115 -2.41 0.42 12.35
N MET A 116 -1.62 1.25 11.69
CA MET A 116 -0.83 2.30 12.31
C MET A 116 -1.41 3.64 11.92
N ILE A 117 -1.84 4.42 12.91
CA ILE A 117 -2.40 5.76 12.70
C ILE A 117 -1.25 6.75 12.80
N ILE A 118 -0.95 7.43 11.69
CA ILE A 118 0.14 8.41 11.65
C ILE A 118 -0.32 9.75 12.21
N SER A 119 -1.54 10.17 11.87
CA SER A 119 -2.13 11.40 12.38
C SER A 119 -3.64 11.29 12.52
N GLN A 120 -4.16 11.93 13.56
CA GLN A 120 -5.57 12.19 13.77
C GLN A 120 -5.74 13.70 13.81
N ASP A 121 -6.48 14.26 12.85
CA ASP A 121 -6.59 15.70 12.62
C ASP A 121 -5.18 16.35 12.55
N GLU A 122 -4.90 17.29 13.44
CA GLU A 122 -3.62 18.00 13.52
C GLU A 122 -2.58 17.28 14.40
N VAL A 123 -2.98 16.22 15.11
CA VAL A 123 -2.16 15.53 16.09
C VAL A 123 -1.46 14.34 15.47
N LYS A 124 -0.13 14.35 15.50
CA LYS A 124 0.69 13.19 15.14
C LYS A 124 0.63 12.13 16.24
N GLN A 125 0.35 10.89 15.86
CA GLN A 125 0.24 9.75 16.77
C GLN A 125 1.48 8.86 16.65
N ASP A 126 1.66 8.18 15.52
CA ASP A 126 2.77 7.24 15.31
C ASP A 126 3.88 7.71 14.35
N ASN A 127 5.01 6.99 14.43
CA ASN A 127 6.09 7.10 13.47
C ASN A 127 5.86 6.15 12.27
N PRO A 128 5.80 6.67 11.02
CA PRO A 128 5.64 5.86 9.82
C PRO A 128 6.85 4.96 9.50
N PHE A 129 7.92 4.94 10.30
CA PHE A 129 9.01 3.98 10.17
C PHE A 129 9.05 2.93 11.29
N SER A 130 8.02 2.90 12.16
CA SER A 130 7.91 1.85 13.18
C SER A 130 7.54 0.50 12.57
N GLU A 131 8.23 -0.56 12.99
CA GLU A 131 7.95 -1.95 12.60
C GLU A 131 6.66 -2.51 13.19
N LYS A 132 6.19 -1.95 14.32
CA LYS A 132 5.09 -2.54 15.08
C LYS A 132 3.78 -1.89 14.68
N SER A 133 2.87 -2.67 14.10
CA SER A 133 1.46 -2.28 14.03
C SER A 133 0.83 -2.41 15.41
N HIS A 134 -0.11 -1.52 15.72
CA HIS A 134 -0.85 -1.52 16.96
C HIS A 134 -2.30 -1.91 16.67
N ARG A 135 -2.93 -2.61 17.63
CA ARG A 135 -4.38 -2.74 17.59
C ARG A 135 -4.97 -1.40 17.95
N ILE A 136 -5.90 -0.93 17.14
CA ILE A 136 -6.47 0.39 17.34
C ILE A 136 -7.71 0.26 18.22
N GLU A 137 -7.84 1.18 19.16
CA GLU A 137 -9.09 1.43 19.85
C GLU A 137 -10.08 2.14 18.91
N ARG A 138 -11.37 2.14 19.26
CA ARG A 138 -12.37 2.83 18.43
C ARG A 138 -11.99 4.30 18.28
N ILE A 139 -11.97 4.79 17.06
CA ILE A 139 -11.64 6.19 16.76
C ILE A 139 -12.83 7.07 17.19
N PRO A 140 -12.59 8.22 17.84
CA PRO A 140 -13.67 9.10 18.27
C PRO A 140 -14.50 9.60 17.08
N ASP A 141 -15.82 9.66 17.24
CA ASP A 141 -16.75 10.17 16.22
C ASP A 141 -16.53 11.68 15.92
N THR A 142 -15.74 12.38 16.75
CA THR A 142 -15.34 13.78 16.57
C THR A 142 -14.15 13.99 15.64
N CYS A 143 -13.42 12.92 15.30
CA CYS A 143 -12.26 12.97 14.41
C CYS A 143 -12.71 13.36 13.00
N LYS A 144 -12.11 14.42 12.43
CA LYS A 144 -12.47 14.91 11.08
C LYS A 144 -11.65 14.25 9.99
N ALA A 145 -10.36 14.01 10.25
CA ALA A 145 -9.45 13.40 9.30
C ALA A 145 -8.52 12.41 9.98
N LEU A 146 -8.31 11.27 9.34
CA LEU A 146 -7.46 10.19 9.83
C LEU A 146 -6.47 9.77 8.75
N THR A 147 -5.18 9.80 9.05
CA THR A 147 -4.15 9.26 8.16
C THR A 147 -3.54 7.98 8.74
N LEU A 148 -3.56 6.91 7.96
CA LEU A 148 -3.11 5.58 8.37
C LEU A 148 -2.18 4.94 7.34
N ILE A 149 -1.37 3.96 7.78
CA ILE A 149 -0.58 3.12 6.86
C ILE A 149 -1.52 2.19 6.08
N ASN A 150 -1.37 2.18 4.76
CA ASN A 150 -2.09 1.24 3.90
C ASN A 150 -1.63 -0.21 4.19
N ARG A 151 -2.59 -1.09 4.49
CA ARG A 151 -2.32 -2.53 4.70
C ARG A 151 -1.78 -3.22 3.43
N TYR A 152 -2.21 -2.80 2.25
CA TYR A 152 -1.86 -3.42 0.97
C TYR A 152 -1.07 -2.45 0.07
N PRO A 153 0.18 -2.10 0.42
CA PRO A 153 0.94 -1.08 -0.29
C PRO A 153 1.55 -1.58 -1.60
N SER A 154 1.86 -0.64 -2.49
CA SER A 154 2.65 -0.88 -3.71
C SER A 154 4.16 -0.93 -3.47
N MET A 155 4.60 -0.56 -2.27
CA MET A 155 6.00 -0.35 -1.91
C MET A 155 6.27 -0.96 -0.54
N CYS A 156 7.52 -1.35 -0.30
CA CYS A 156 7.98 -1.74 1.03
C CYS A 156 8.44 -0.52 1.81
N ARG A 157 8.10 -0.50 3.10
CA ARG A 157 8.39 0.56 4.05
C ARG A 157 9.60 0.18 4.90
N ILE A 158 9.60 -1.04 5.44
CA ILE A 158 10.62 -1.56 6.35
C ILE A 158 11.09 -2.92 5.85
N ILE A 159 12.40 -3.10 5.85
CA ILE A 159 13.06 -4.34 5.45
C ILE A 159 14.20 -4.59 6.43
N ASP A 160 14.29 -5.82 6.95
CA ASP A 160 15.43 -6.24 7.76
C ASP A 160 16.74 -6.09 6.97
N ASP A 161 17.80 -5.61 7.64
CA ASP A 161 19.07 -5.30 6.98
C ASP A 161 19.71 -6.50 6.27
N SER A 162 19.57 -7.71 6.83
CA SER A 162 20.06 -8.96 6.23
C SER A 162 19.37 -9.25 4.89
N ILE A 163 18.04 -9.11 4.85
CA ILE A 163 17.24 -9.32 3.64
C ILE A 163 17.49 -8.21 2.63
N ASN A 164 17.60 -6.96 3.08
CA ASN A 164 17.87 -5.84 2.19
C ASN A 164 19.20 -6.02 1.44
N LYS A 165 20.25 -6.51 2.10
CA LYS A 165 21.53 -6.86 1.45
C LYS A 165 21.35 -7.97 0.42
N TYR A 166 20.70 -9.07 0.82
CA TYR A 166 20.42 -10.19 -0.07
C TYR A 166 19.64 -9.78 -1.32
N ILE A 167 18.61 -8.95 -1.17
CA ILE A 167 17.82 -8.41 -2.30
C ILE A 167 18.70 -7.58 -3.23
N ILE A 168 19.50 -6.65 -2.70
CA ILE A 168 20.32 -5.75 -3.53
C ILE A 168 21.35 -6.54 -4.35
N GLU A 169 21.91 -7.61 -3.81
CA GLU A 169 22.91 -8.45 -4.47
C GLU A 169 22.31 -9.37 -5.55
N ASN A 170 21.07 -9.82 -5.37
CA ASN A 170 20.43 -10.82 -6.23
C ASN A 170 19.40 -10.26 -7.21
N LEU A 171 18.96 -9.00 -7.04
CA LEU A 171 17.97 -8.39 -7.92
C LEU A 171 18.57 -8.06 -9.29
N PRO A 172 17.91 -8.42 -10.41
CA PRO A 172 18.37 -8.04 -11.74
C PRO A 172 18.56 -6.54 -11.89
N SER A 173 19.63 -6.12 -12.58
CA SER A 173 20.05 -4.71 -12.69
C SER A 173 18.98 -3.75 -13.24
N GLN A 174 18.09 -4.25 -14.09
CA GLN A 174 16.96 -3.53 -14.68
C GLN A 174 15.78 -3.32 -13.73
N LEU A 175 15.74 -4.05 -12.61
CA LEU A 175 14.72 -3.96 -11.59
C LEU A 175 15.29 -3.22 -10.38
N ARG A 176 14.44 -2.45 -9.71
CA ARG A 176 14.79 -1.81 -8.44
C ARG A 176 13.73 -2.15 -7.42
N LEU A 177 14.17 -2.41 -6.20
CA LEU A 177 13.28 -2.55 -5.06
C LEU A 177 12.46 -1.26 -4.89
N SER A 178 11.15 -1.41 -4.76
CA SER A 178 10.21 -0.32 -4.58
C SER A 178 10.09 0.01 -3.09
N ARG A 179 10.80 1.04 -2.63
CA ARG A 179 10.75 1.53 -1.25
C ARG A 179 9.90 2.80 -1.14
N GLY A 180 9.08 2.89 -0.10
CA GLY A 180 8.27 4.06 0.19
C GLY A 180 7.18 3.80 1.23
N ILE A 181 6.58 4.88 1.71
CA ILE A 181 5.43 4.82 2.63
C ILE A 181 4.16 5.09 1.81
N ASN A 182 3.15 4.24 1.97
CA ASN A 182 1.83 4.44 1.37
C ASN A 182 0.83 4.79 2.48
N LEU A 183 0.39 6.04 2.50
CA LEU A 183 -0.58 6.57 3.45
C LEU A 183 -1.95 6.67 2.81
N VAL A 184 -2.99 6.39 3.60
CA VAL A 184 -4.38 6.62 3.22
C VAL A 184 -4.96 7.62 4.21
N THR A 185 -5.65 8.63 3.69
CA THR A 185 -6.40 9.59 4.50
C THR A 185 -7.90 9.35 4.30
N ILE A 186 -8.63 9.29 5.41
CA ILE A 186 -10.09 9.22 5.47
C ILE A 186 -10.57 10.53 6.09
N SER A 187 -11.54 11.18 5.47
CA SER A 187 -12.14 12.46 5.90
C SER A 187 -13.65 12.44 5.72
#